data_AF-A0A9N9XUK6-F1
#
_entry.id   AF-A0A9N9XUK6-F1
#
_cell.length_a   1.000
_cell.length_b   1.000
_cell.length_c   1.000
_cell.angle_alpha   90.00
_cell.angle_beta   90.00
_cell.angle_gamma   90.00
#
_symmetry.space_group_name_H-M   'P 1'
#
loop_
_entity.id
_entity.type
_entity.pdbx_description
1 polymer ?
#
loop_
_entity_poly.entity_id
_entity_poly.type
_entity_poly.pdbx_seq_one_letter_code
_entity_poly.pdbx_strand_id
1 'polypeptide(L)'
;MPQGTSMDGITEAQYIEFRAFCDAGGNVADLWKGNLRHANSQDVFSPRVTTIVETVRGIATNYPGEGIVIMSASLLLLDVVAEALARTASTNALFNFSVNEANGTQGVQDRTRIIRNFNDSTGTRVLLVTAGVGGGVL
;
A
#
# COMPACT_ATOMS: atom_id res chain seq x y z
N MET A 1 -5.99 -5.34 -43.54
CA MET A 1 -5.40 -5.09 -42.21
C MET A 1 -6.55 -4.80 -41.28
N PRO A 2 -6.93 -5.69 -40.34
CA PRO A 2 -7.96 -5.34 -39.37
C PRO A 2 -7.32 -4.51 -38.26
N GLN A 3 -7.86 -3.31 -38.06
CA GLN A 3 -7.56 -2.44 -36.93
C GLN A 3 -8.11 -3.10 -35.67
N GLY A 4 -7.23 -3.46 -34.74
CA GLY A 4 -7.59 -3.98 -33.42
C GLY A 4 -8.30 -2.89 -32.62
N THR A 5 -9.57 -3.12 -32.33
CA THR A 5 -10.45 -2.22 -31.60
C THR A 5 -9.99 -2.13 -30.15
N SER A 6 -9.48 -0.97 -29.75
CA SER A 6 -9.28 -0.59 -28.35
C SER A 6 -10.62 -0.62 -27.62
N MET A 7 -10.87 -1.67 -26.82
CA MET A 7 -11.79 -1.55 -25.70
C MET A 7 -10.98 -1.03 -24.51
N ASP A 8 -11.25 0.23 -24.13
CA ASP A 8 -10.94 0.80 -22.82
C ASP A 8 -9.47 0.81 -22.37
N GLY A 9 -8.57 1.28 -23.24
CA GLY A 9 -7.23 1.74 -22.81
C GLY A 9 -6.21 0.66 -22.50
N ILE A 10 -6.49 -0.60 -22.84
CA ILE A 10 -5.56 -1.72 -22.72
C ILE A 10 -5.25 -2.24 -24.13
N THR A 11 -3.98 -2.43 -24.45
CA THR A 11 -3.59 -3.01 -25.74
C THR A 11 -3.97 -4.49 -25.80
N GLU A 12 -4.20 -5.02 -27.00
CA GLU A 12 -4.51 -6.44 -27.22
C GLU A 12 -3.43 -7.37 -26.65
N ALA A 13 -2.16 -6.97 -26.75
CA ALA A 13 -1.03 -7.69 -26.15
C ALA A 13 -1.12 -7.76 -24.61
N GLN A 14 -1.39 -6.63 -23.96
CA GLN A 14 -1.57 -6.57 -22.51
C GLN A 14 -2.77 -7.39 -22.04
N TYR A 15 -3.85 -7.42 -22.83
CA TYR A 15 -5.02 -8.24 -22.54
C TYR A 15 -4.69 -9.74 -22.63
N ILE A 16 -3.95 -10.17 -23.65
CA ILE A 16 -3.52 -11.57 -23.82
C ILE A 16 -2.61 -12.00 -22.67
N GLU A 17 -1.65 -11.17 -22.28
CA GLU A 17 -0.75 -11.43 -21.15
C GLU A 17 -1.52 -11.54 -19.83
N PHE A 18 -2.44 -10.60 -19.57
CA PHE A 18 -3.28 -10.63 -18.37
C PHE A 18 -4.14 -11.90 -18.32
N ARG A 19 -4.74 -12.28 -19.45
CA ARG A 19 -5.56 -13.49 -19.54
C ARG A 19 -4.74 -14.75 -19.29
N ALA A 20 -3.55 -14.86 -19.88
CA ALA A 20 -2.65 -15.99 -19.65
C ALA A 20 -2.22 -16.10 -18.17
N PHE A 21 -1.98 -14.96 -17.50
CA PHE A 21 -1.70 -14.93 -16.06
C PHE A 21 -2.88 -15.45 -15.23
N CYS A 22 -4.11 -15.02 -15.54
CA CYS A 22 -5.31 -15.50 -14.87
C CYS A 22 -5.56 -16.99 -15.11
N ASP A 23 -5.39 -17.46 -16.36
CA ASP A 23 -5.59 -18.87 -16.73
C ASP A 23 -4.56 -19.80 -16.05
N ALA A 24 -3.37 -19.28 -15.73
CA ALA A 24 -2.35 -19.98 -14.96
C ALA A 24 -2.60 -19.99 -13.43
N GLY A 25 -3.72 -19.46 -12.96
CA GLY A 25 -4.04 -19.34 -11.54
C GLY A 25 -3.31 -18.21 -10.82
N GLY A 26 -2.82 -17.21 -11.57
CA GLY A 26 -2.13 -16.06 -11.02
C GLY A 26 -3.00 -15.22 -10.09
N ASN A 27 -2.42 -14.76 -8.98
CA ASN A 27 -3.08 -13.89 -8.02
C ASN A 27 -2.97 -12.42 -8.45
N VAL A 28 -4.11 -11.80 -8.77
CA VAL A 28 -4.19 -10.40 -9.22
C VAL A 28 -3.59 -9.41 -8.21
N ALA A 29 -3.66 -9.71 -6.90
CA ALA A 29 -3.06 -8.86 -5.88
C ALA A 29 -1.53 -8.86 -5.95
N ASP A 30 -0.93 -10.01 -6.26
CA ASP A 30 0.52 -10.13 -6.41
C ASP A 30 0.99 -9.43 -7.68
N LEU A 31 0.22 -9.53 -8.78
CA LEU A 31 0.47 -8.78 -10.01
C LEU A 31 0.41 -7.27 -9.77
N TRP A 32 -0.60 -6.80 -9.03
CA TRP A 32 -0.73 -5.39 -8.66
C TRP A 32 0.49 -4.90 -7.86
N LYS A 33 0.86 -5.61 -6.78
CA LYS A 33 2.03 -5.26 -5.96
C LYS A 33 3.32 -5.31 -6.76
N GLY A 34 3.44 -6.25 -7.70
CA GLY A 34 4.55 -6.33 -8.65
C GLY A 34 4.63 -5.09 -9.54
N ASN A 35 3.52 -4.71 -10.17
CA ASN A 35 3.45 -3.52 -11.02
C ASN A 35 3.75 -2.24 -10.23
N LEU A 36 3.22 -2.12 -9.02
CA LEU A 36 3.43 -0.95 -8.16
C LEU A 36 4.91 -0.75 -7.81
N ARG A 37 5.65 -1.83 -7.52
CA ARG A 37 7.10 -1.76 -7.25
C ARG A 37 7.90 -1.25 -8.45
N HIS A 38 7.46 -1.55 -9.66
CA HIS A 38 8.10 -1.11 -10.91
C HIS A 38 7.54 0.22 -11.44
N ALA A 39 6.47 0.74 -10.84
CA ALA A 39 5.89 2.01 -11.23
C ALA A 39 6.89 3.15 -11.03
N ASN A 40 6.84 4.14 -11.93
CA ASN A 40 7.71 5.30 -11.83
C ASN A 40 7.37 6.13 -10.59
N SER A 41 8.29 7.00 -10.16
CA SER A 41 8.06 7.81 -8.96
C SER A 41 6.91 8.81 -9.12
N GLN A 42 6.58 9.28 -10.32
CA GLN A 42 5.49 10.25 -10.52
C GLN A 42 4.11 9.60 -10.29
N ASP A 43 3.97 8.32 -10.62
CA ASP A 43 2.74 7.55 -10.41
C ASP A 43 2.53 7.21 -8.93
N VAL A 44 3.62 6.94 -8.21
CA VAL A 44 3.56 6.64 -6.76
C VAL A 44 3.36 7.92 -5.93
N PHE A 45 4.13 8.98 -6.22
CA PHE A 45 4.14 10.23 -5.45
C PHE A 45 3.16 11.27 -6.01
N SER A 46 1.89 10.87 -6.16
CA SER A 46 0.81 11.83 -6.42
C SER A 46 0.75 12.89 -5.30
N PRO A 47 0.16 14.08 -5.54
CA PRO A 47 0.11 15.14 -4.53
C PRO A 47 -0.44 14.68 -3.17
N ARG A 48 -1.48 13.82 -3.19
CA ARG A 48 -2.08 13.27 -1.96
C ARG A 48 -1.12 12.34 -1.23
N VAL A 49 -0.44 11.44 -1.94
CA VAL A 49 0.52 10.49 -1.34
C VAL A 49 1.72 11.26 -0.78
N THR A 50 2.22 12.26 -1.51
CA THR A 50 3.29 13.15 -1.04
C THR A 50 2.89 13.87 0.25
N THR A 51 1.68 14.43 0.33
CA THR A 51 1.20 15.04 1.58
C THR A 51 1.14 14.05 2.74
N ILE A 52 0.73 12.80 2.50
CA ILE A 52 0.72 11.75 3.52
C ILE A 52 2.15 11.48 4.03
N VAL A 53 3.09 11.25 3.12
CA VAL A 53 4.51 11.00 3.47
C VAL A 53 5.09 12.18 4.25
N GLU A 54 4.82 13.40 3.82
CA GLU A 54 5.26 14.62 4.51
C GLU A 54 4.63 14.77 5.90
N THR A 55 3.36 14.39 6.06
CA THR A 55 2.69 14.38 7.37
C THR A 55 3.32 13.35 8.30
N VAL A 56 3.61 12.15 7.79
CA VAL A 56 4.31 11.09 8.52
C VAL A 56 5.69 11.58 8.96
N ARG A 57 6.44 12.22 8.06
CA ARG A 57 7.75 12.84 8.36
C ARG A 57 7.64 13.86 9.49
N GLY A 58 6.65 14.75 9.41
CA GLY A 58 6.39 15.76 10.42
C GLY A 58 6.09 15.15 11.79
N ILE A 59 5.23 14.13 11.86
CA ILE A 59 4.91 13.44 13.11
C ILE A 59 6.14 12.73 13.66
N ALA A 60 6.85 11.96 12.83
CA ALA A 60 8.05 11.23 13.24
C ALA A 60 9.16 12.15 13.79
N THR A 61 9.25 13.38 13.28
CA THR A 61 10.23 14.38 13.73
C THR A 61 9.80 15.04 15.03
N ASN A 62 8.55 15.47 15.13
CA ASN A 62 8.06 16.29 16.25
C ASN A 62 7.62 15.46 17.45
N TYR A 63 7.19 14.22 17.21
CA TYR A 63 6.67 13.30 18.22
C TYR A 63 7.32 11.92 18.05
N PRO A 64 8.64 11.82 18.27
CA PRO A 64 9.36 10.56 18.11
C PRO A 64 8.79 9.51 19.07
N GLY A 65 8.45 8.33 18.55
CA GLY A 65 7.87 7.24 19.35
C GLY A 65 6.36 7.08 19.22
N GLU A 66 5.66 8.04 18.61
CA GLU A 66 4.22 7.96 18.41
C GLU A 66 3.83 6.96 17.31
N GLY A 67 2.69 6.31 17.53
CA GLY A 67 2.04 5.46 16.54
C GLY A 67 1.20 6.29 15.57
N ILE A 68 1.33 6.01 14.28
CA ILE A 68 0.58 6.68 13.22
C ILE A 68 -0.38 5.67 12.60
N VAL A 69 -1.67 5.99 12.58
CA VAL A 69 -2.69 5.18 11.92
C VAL A 69 -3.16 5.90 10.65
N ILE A 70 -3.03 5.24 9.50
CA ILE A 70 -3.50 5.73 8.21
C ILE A 70 -4.68 4.86 7.78
N MET A 71 -5.86 5.48 7.68
CA MET A 71 -7.09 4.80 7.29
C MET A 71 -7.54 5.19 5.89
N SER A 72 -7.99 4.21 5.12
CA SER A 72 -8.55 4.43 3.79
C SER A 72 -9.65 3.42 3.48
N ALA A 73 -10.68 3.82 2.74
CA ALA A 73 -11.65 2.87 2.18
C ALA A 73 -11.06 2.08 0.99
N SER A 74 -10.03 2.60 0.34
CA SER A 74 -9.35 1.98 -0.81
C SER A 74 -8.10 1.23 -0.36
N LEU A 75 -8.08 -0.08 -0.58
CA LEU A 75 -6.90 -0.92 -0.38
C LEU A 75 -5.76 -0.54 -1.32
N LEU A 76 -6.08 -0.25 -2.59
CA LEU A 76 -5.08 0.14 -3.59
C LEU A 76 -4.34 1.42 -3.18
N LEU A 77 -5.03 2.37 -2.56
CA LEU A 77 -4.38 3.57 -2.03
C LEU A 77 -3.43 3.22 -0.86
N LEU A 78 -3.80 2.28 0.01
CA LEU A 78 -2.92 1.84 1.09
C LEU A 78 -1.67 1.16 0.55
N ASP A 79 -1.80 0.33 -0.50
CA ASP A 79 -0.64 -0.27 -1.16
C ASP A 79 0.30 0.81 -1.73
N VAL A 80 -0.25 1.84 -2.40
CA VAL A 80 0.55 2.97 -2.93
C VAL A 80 1.25 3.74 -1.80
N VAL A 81 0.57 3.98 -0.68
CA VAL A 81 1.16 4.64 0.50
C VAL A 81 2.26 3.77 1.11
N ALA A 82 2.05 2.46 1.23
CA ALA A 82 3.07 1.52 1.73
C ALA A 82 4.34 1.57 0.86
N GLU A 83 4.17 1.53 -0.46
CA GLU A 83 5.28 1.64 -1.41
C GLU A 83 6.00 3.00 -1.30
N ALA A 84 5.25 4.10 -1.21
CA ALA A 84 5.83 5.43 -1.05
C ALA A 84 6.66 5.57 0.23
N LEU A 85 6.17 5.01 1.35
CA LEU A 85 6.91 4.97 2.61
C LEU A 85 8.17 4.10 2.49
N ALA A 86 8.08 2.93 1.84
CA ALA A 86 9.23 2.05 1.62
C ALA A 86 10.31 2.70 0.75
N ARG A 87 9.92 3.38 -0.34
CA ARG A 87 10.85 4.15 -1.18
C ARG A 87 11.51 5.28 -0.39
N THR A 88 10.75 5.96 0.45
CA THR A 88 11.29 7.04 1.30
C THR A 88 12.28 6.48 2.32
N ALA A 89 12.00 5.33 2.94
CA ALA A 89 12.92 4.66 3.86
C ALA A 89 14.27 4.30 3.23
N SER A 90 14.29 3.98 1.93
CA SER A 90 15.55 3.68 1.22
C SER A 90 16.51 4.87 1.10
N THR A 91 16.00 6.10 1.26
CA THR A 91 16.78 7.35 1.11
C THR A 91 16.81 8.21 2.37
N ASN A 92 15.97 7.90 3.37
CA ASN A 92 15.83 8.68 4.59
C ASN A 92 15.72 7.78 5.83
N ALA A 93 16.76 7.81 6.67
CA ALA A 93 16.81 7.02 7.90
C ALA A 93 15.70 7.35 8.92
N LEU A 94 15.09 8.53 8.84
CA LEU A 94 13.92 8.88 9.67
C LEU A 94 12.72 7.96 9.40
N PHE A 95 12.67 7.35 8.22
CA PHE A 95 11.63 6.40 7.81
C PHE A 95 11.97 4.94 8.14
N ASN A 96 13.04 4.69 8.89
CA ASN A 96 13.41 3.35 9.34
C ASN A 96 12.54 2.90 10.53
N PHE A 97 11.22 2.81 10.30
CA PHE A 97 10.23 2.33 11.25
C PHE A 97 9.37 1.22 10.66
N SER A 98 8.64 0.51 11.52
CA SER A 98 7.73 -0.54 11.08
C SER A 98 6.49 0.05 10.39
N VAL A 99 6.17 -0.46 9.20
CA VAL A 99 4.92 -0.22 8.51
C VAL A 99 4.14 -1.53 8.51
N ASN A 100 2.97 -1.53 9.15
CA ASN A 100 2.12 -2.69 9.33
C ASN A 100 0.82 -2.50 8.54
N GLU A 101 0.33 -3.56 7.90
CA GLU A 101 -0.95 -3.56 7.18
C GLU A 101 -1.96 -4.41 7.96
N ALA A 102 -3.06 -3.80 8.40
CA ALA A 102 -4.22 -4.50 8.98
C ALA A 102 -5.45 -4.23 8.11
N ASN A 103 -5.58 -4.98 7.01
CA ASN A 103 -6.56 -4.71 5.96
C ASN A 103 -7.54 -5.88 5.74
N GLY A 104 -8.56 -5.65 4.93
CA GLY A 104 -9.65 -6.60 4.69
C GLY A 104 -9.26 -7.91 4.00
N THR A 105 -8.04 -8.05 3.47
CA THR A 105 -7.59 -9.28 2.80
C THR A 105 -6.99 -10.30 3.77
N GLN A 106 -6.67 -9.89 4.99
CA GLN A 106 -6.10 -10.75 6.02
C GLN A 106 -7.19 -11.39 6.88
N GLY A 107 -6.92 -12.60 7.39
CA GLY A 107 -7.79 -13.27 8.36
C GLY A 107 -7.91 -12.49 9.68
N VAL A 108 -9.01 -12.69 10.41
CA VAL A 108 -9.29 -11.98 11.69
C VAL A 108 -8.16 -12.15 12.72
N GLN A 109 -7.61 -13.35 12.82
CA GLN A 109 -6.53 -13.67 13.77
C GLN A 109 -5.23 -12.93 13.41
N ASP A 110 -4.90 -12.86 12.12
CA ASP A 110 -3.72 -12.14 11.64
C ASP A 110 -3.85 -10.64 11.91
N ARG A 111 -5.03 -10.07 11.64
CA ARG A 111 -5.29 -8.64 11.94
C ARG A 111 -5.14 -8.33 13.42
N THR A 112 -5.69 -9.18 14.29
CA THR A 112 -5.57 -9.03 15.75
C THR A 112 -4.10 -9.07 16.18
N ARG A 113 -3.31 -10.00 15.61
CA ARG A 113 -1.88 -10.11 15.89
C ARG A 113 -1.13 -8.85 15.44
N ILE A 114 -1.43 -8.34 14.25
CA ILE A 114 -0.79 -7.14 13.70
C ILE A 114 -1.09 -5.91 14.55
N ILE A 115 -2.35 -5.75 14.99
CA ILE A 115 -2.74 -4.64 15.88
C ILE A 115 -2.05 -4.75 17.24
N ARG A 116 -1.97 -5.96 17.82
CA ARG A 116 -1.21 -6.18 19.07
C ARG A 116 0.26 -5.81 18.91
N ASN A 117 0.91 -6.32 17.86
CA ASN A 117 2.30 -5.99 17.58
C ASN A 117 2.50 -4.48 17.40
N PHE A 118 1.57 -3.79 16.74
CA PHE A 118 1.59 -2.34 16.61
C PHE A 118 1.47 -1.66 17.99
N ASN A 119 0.57 -2.10 18.85
CA ASN A 119 0.39 -1.51 20.18
C ASN A 119 1.60 -1.76 21.10
N ASP A 120 2.20 -2.94 21.03
CA ASP A 120 3.32 -3.38 21.88
C ASP A 120 4.68 -2.87 21.39
N SER A 121 4.77 -2.44 20.13
CA SER A 121 6.02 -1.89 19.56
C SER A 121 6.34 -0.53 20.16
N THR A 122 7.64 -0.26 20.33
CA THR A 122 8.17 1.05 20.72
C THR A 122 8.77 1.76 19.52
N GLY A 123 8.87 3.09 19.60
CA GLY A 123 9.33 3.90 18.49
C GLY A 123 8.21 4.27 17.51
N THR A 124 8.54 5.13 16.55
CA THR A 124 7.65 5.51 15.46
C THR A 124 7.22 4.25 14.72
N ARG A 125 5.95 4.16 14.36
CA ARG A 125 5.35 3.00 13.71
C ARG A 125 4.10 3.42 12.96
N VAL A 126 3.86 2.79 11.82
CA VAL A 126 2.71 3.08 10.97
C VAL A 126 1.81 1.86 10.88
N LEU A 127 0.50 2.07 11.02
CA LEU A 127 -0.53 1.07 10.77
C LEU A 127 -1.44 1.53 9.63
N LEU A 128 -1.48 0.76 8.55
CA LEU A 128 -2.33 0.97 7.39
C LEU A 128 -3.61 0.12 7.54
N VAL A 129 -4.77 0.77 7.59
CA VAL A 129 -6.04 0.09 7.90
C VAL A 129 -7.10 0.41 6.86
N THR A 130 -7.82 -0.60 6.40
CA THR A 130 -9.02 -0.39 5.58
C THR A 130 -10.20 0.01 6.46
N ALA A 131 -10.99 1.02 6.07
CA ALA A 131 -12.09 1.56 6.88
C ALA A 131 -13.11 0.49 7.34
N GLY A 132 -13.34 -0.56 6.55
CA GLY A 132 -14.21 -1.70 6.92
C GLY A 132 -13.68 -2.60 8.05
N VAL A 133 -12.40 -2.47 8.41
CA VAL A 133 -11.74 -3.19 9.52
C VAL A 133 -11.63 -2.30 10.77
N GLY A 134 -11.47 -0.98 10.58
CA GLY A 134 -11.22 -0.03 11.67
C GLY A 134 -12.35 0.09 12.69
N GLY A 135 -13.62 -0.09 12.28
CA GLY A 135 -14.78 0.07 13.17
C GLY A 135 -15.04 -1.08 14.15
N GLY A 136 -14.33 -2.21 14.04
CA GLY A 136 -14.54 -3.38 14.88
C GLY A 136 -13.43 -3.68 15.88
N VAL A 137 -12.29 -2.97 15.83
CA VAL A 137 -11.05 -3.38 16.53
C VAL A 137 -10.20 -2.20 17.06
N LEU A 138 -10.50 -0.94 16.71
CA LEU A 138 -9.89 0.24 17.36
C LEU A 138 -10.74 0.65 18.57
#